data_AF-A0A7Y5LLA2-F1
#
_entry.id   AF-A0A7Y5LLA2-F1
#
_cell.length_a   1.000
_cell.length_b   1.000
_cell.length_c   1.000
_cell.angle_alpha   90.00
_cell.angle_beta   90.00
_cell.angle_gamma   90.00
#
_symmetry.space_group_name_H-M   'P 1'
#
loop_
_entity.id
_entity.type
_entity.pdbx_description
1 polymer ?
#
loop_
_entity_poly.entity_id
_entity_poly.type
_entity_poly.pdbx_seq_one_letter_code
_entity_poly.pdbx_strand_id
1 'polypeptide(L)'
;MIRNSFVIIYIASLLLLSGCFPGGDNATDKESELKKVKIREIQKKAALDKFINGMAAESRGDFATAILEFQEAATLDPSAGIFYSLAKNYGYLRKYPQALTNIKKAVQEDPANIEFLYLYQELLSDTRQPDSAVNVLNKIIGLDSSEVNAYYKLALILEKDKPIKAIEIYNKINHRIGDEWSVLVRIVELYERLGKYDLAAESVEGLLKLDPSNVGLQKLLIEMKTRDKKYDEAFKLIDDILRYYPDDFDALQRKAAIYLAQDDWKAAAGIFSKLLTDPSVPKEIKIGVGADYFNRSLKDTTLLPVAKSLFEQLDKDSTYWEVKLYLGAIASMEGNDSLATEYLTLVTELAPWNADAWIRLGGVYFDSGKYEQAIRVLGVAIEKFPEEFAVNFLLGISYMQSEQHESAVKYLGKAVTINSSDINALSAYGYSLSRVKENDKAIQFLTQALRIDPGNVNIMGTLGLIYDSQENWRMCDSIYSAALAVDPDNSIVNNNYAYSLSKRGTDLEKALRMAKKAIELEPYNSSFLDTIGWVYFKMGDYNQAREYIQKSLEVGGEKAVILDHLGDVEYRSGNKEKALELWNKALGLDPSDKSIQAKIEKGGL
;
A
#
# COMPACT_ATOMS: atom_id res chain seq x y z
N MET A 1 14.30 57.01 -35.65
CA MET A 1 13.10 57.84 -35.37
C MET A 1 13.05 58.05 -33.85
N ILE A 2 13.82 59.03 -33.34
CA ILE A 2 13.38 60.36 -32.80
C ILE A 2 12.48 60.15 -31.55
N ARG A 3 12.92 60.32 -30.29
CA ARG A 3 13.59 61.39 -29.51
C ARG A 3 12.66 62.59 -29.14
N ASN A 4 12.77 63.03 -27.89
CA ASN A 4 12.33 64.28 -27.22
C ASN A 4 11.04 64.16 -26.37
N SER A 5 10.97 64.53 -25.07
CA SER A 5 11.50 65.64 -24.24
C SER A 5 10.60 66.89 -24.19
N PHE A 6 10.16 67.20 -22.95
CA PHE A 6 9.72 68.47 -22.35
C PHE A 6 8.46 69.20 -22.87
N VAL A 7 7.63 69.70 -21.94
CA VAL A 7 7.36 71.14 -21.71
C VAL A 7 6.50 71.33 -20.44
N ILE A 8 6.93 72.27 -19.60
CA ILE A 8 6.25 72.86 -18.43
C ILE A 8 5.30 73.96 -18.93
N ILE A 9 4.06 74.05 -18.44
CA ILE A 9 3.29 75.31 -18.44
C ILE A 9 2.53 75.47 -17.11
N TYR A 10 2.92 76.50 -16.35
CA TYR A 10 2.16 77.15 -15.29
C TYR A 10 1.02 77.98 -15.92
N ILE A 11 -0.22 77.87 -15.43
CA ILE A 11 -1.20 78.96 -15.51
C ILE A 11 -1.91 79.08 -14.17
N ALA A 12 -1.68 80.23 -13.55
CA ALA A 12 -2.46 80.78 -12.47
C ALA A 12 -3.78 81.34 -13.03
N SER A 13 -4.87 81.14 -12.30
CA SER A 13 -6.07 81.98 -12.43
C SER A 13 -6.67 82.20 -11.06
N LEU A 14 -6.38 83.41 -10.55
CA LEU A 14 -7.15 84.09 -9.52
C LEU A 14 -8.63 84.13 -9.89
N LEU A 15 -9.49 83.80 -8.93
CA LEU A 15 -10.83 84.38 -8.83
C LEU A 15 -10.92 85.08 -7.47
N LEU A 16 -10.90 86.41 -7.54
CA LEU A 16 -11.30 87.30 -6.46
C LEU A 16 -12.83 87.28 -6.37
N LEU A 17 -13.36 86.84 -5.24
CA LEU A 17 -14.62 87.38 -4.72
C LEU A 17 -14.40 87.78 -3.27
N SER A 18 -14.32 89.09 -3.10
CA SER A 18 -14.45 89.83 -1.86
C SER A 18 -15.75 89.45 -1.16
N GLY A 19 -15.64 88.91 0.06
CA GLY A 19 -16.73 88.72 1.00
C GLY A 19 -16.19 88.91 2.41
N CYS A 20 -16.76 89.87 3.13
CA CYS A 20 -16.38 90.37 4.45
C CYS A 20 -15.84 89.32 5.44
N PHE A 21 -14.75 89.69 6.13
CA PHE A 21 -14.50 89.22 7.48
C PHE A 21 -15.70 89.56 8.39
N PRO A 22 -16.13 88.63 9.25
CA PRO A 22 -16.22 88.90 10.66
C PRO A 22 -14.90 88.43 11.29
N GLY A 23 -14.20 89.35 11.94
CA GLY A 23 -13.11 88.98 12.84
C GLY A 23 -13.65 88.04 13.91
N GLY A 24 -13.11 86.83 13.96
CA GLY A 24 -13.40 85.81 14.96
C GLY A 24 -12.28 84.79 14.97
N ASP A 25 -11.39 84.89 15.97
CA ASP A 25 -10.54 83.83 16.52
C ASP A 25 -9.69 82.95 15.57
N ASN A 26 -8.60 83.51 15.03
CA ASN A 26 -7.47 82.73 14.47
C ASN A 26 -6.42 82.32 15.53
N ALA A 27 -6.61 82.69 16.80
CA ALA A 27 -5.72 82.32 17.89
C ALA A 27 -6.05 80.94 18.47
N THR A 28 -7.34 80.59 18.54
CA THR A 28 -7.82 79.34 19.15
C THR A 28 -7.53 78.10 18.30
N ASP A 29 -7.52 78.21 16.97
CA ASP A 29 -7.16 77.09 16.07
C ASP A 29 -5.65 76.78 16.08
N LYS A 30 -4.79 77.81 16.10
CA LYS A 30 -3.33 77.63 16.26
C LYS A 30 -2.96 77.11 17.65
N GLU A 31 -3.65 77.56 18.70
CA GLU A 31 -3.41 77.11 20.07
C GLU A 31 -3.94 75.68 20.30
N SER A 32 -5.04 75.30 19.63
CA SER A 32 -5.57 73.93 19.56
C SER A 32 -4.61 72.99 18.85
N GLU A 33 -4.03 73.39 17.72
CA GLU A 33 -3.00 72.60 17.03
C GLU A 33 -1.71 72.49 17.85
N LEU A 34 -1.24 73.56 18.48
CA LEU A 34 -0.05 73.53 19.34
C LEU A 34 -0.24 72.57 20.53
N LYS A 35 -1.42 72.57 21.14
CA LYS A 35 -1.79 71.63 22.22
C LYS A 35 -1.81 70.19 21.71
N LYS A 36 -2.38 69.92 20.53
CA LYS A 36 -2.40 68.59 19.90
C LYS A 36 -0.99 68.07 19.60
N VAL A 37 -0.09 68.93 19.10
CA VAL A 37 1.31 68.57 18.84
C VAL A 37 2.03 68.22 20.14
N LYS A 38 1.86 69.03 21.19
CA LYS A 38 2.49 68.79 22.50
C LYS A 38 1.97 67.52 23.18
N ILE A 39 0.68 67.21 23.05
CA ILE A 39 0.09 65.95 23.52
C ILE A 39 0.67 64.75 22.77
N ARG A 40 0.81 64.84 21.44
CA ARG A 40 1.44 63.79 20.63
C ARG A 40 2.89 63.54 21.01
N GLU A 41 3.67 64.57 21.29
CA GLU A 41 5.06 64.42 21.76
C GLU A 41 5.16 63.71 23.12
N ILE A 42 4.26 64.05 24.06
CA ILE A 42 4.20 63.39 25.37
C ILE A 42 3.82 61.91 25.21
N GLN A 43 2.83 61.61 24.36
CA GLN A 43 2.41 60.25 24.06
C GLN A 43 3.53 59.43 23.42
N LYS A 44 4.28 60.01 22.46
CA LYS A 44 5.44 59.36 21.84
C LYS A 44 6.55 59.06 22.84
N LYS A 45 6.83 59.97 23.76
CA LYS A 45 7.82 59.73 24.81
C LYS A 45 7.38 58.61 25.76
N ALA A 46 6.12 58.63 26.20
CA ALA A 46 5.57 57.57 27.04
C ALA A 46 5.55 56.21 26.32
N ALA A 47 5.24 56.19 25.02
CA ALA A 47 5.30 54.98 24.20
C ALA A 47 6.73 54.43 24.09
N LEU A 48 7.73 55.30 23.92
CA LEU A 48 9.14 54.91 23.86
C LEU A 48 9.62 54.30 25.19
N ASP A 49 9.25 54.89 26.33
CA ASP A 49 9.59 54.34 27.65
C ASP A 49 9.00 52.93 27.81
N LYS A 50 7.74 52.75 27.40
CA LYS A 50 7.06 51.46 27.41
C LYS A 50 7.72 50.44 26.48
N PHE A 51 8.10 50.86 25.28
CA PHE A 51 8.82 50.01 24.34
C PHE A 51 10.19 49.56 24.89
N ILE A 52 10.95 50.46 25.52
CA ILE A 52 12.24 50.13 26.14
C ILE A 52 12.06 49.11 27.28
N ASN A 53 11.05 49.30 28.13
CA ASN A 53 10.74 48.33 29.19
C ASN A 53 10.36 46.96 28.63
N GLY A 54 9.58 46.94 27.54
CA GLY A 54 9.23 45.72 26.82
C GLY A 54 10.46 45.00 26.26
N MET A 55 11.37 45.72 25.59
CA MET A 55 12.63 45.15 25.09
C MET A 55 13.51 44.62 26.23
N ALA A 56 13.57 45.32 27.37
CA ALA A 56 14.31 44.87 28.53
C ALA A 56 13.73 43.58 29.11
N ALA A 57 12.40 43.45 29.17
CA ALA A 57 11.74 42.21 29.58
C ALA A 57 11.98 41.06 28.60
N GLU A 58 11.89 41.33 27.29
CA GLU A 58 12.20 40.36 26.23
C GLU A 58 13.64 39.83 26.35
N SER A 59 14.61 40.70 26.59
CA SER A 59 16.02 40.31 26.76
C SER A 59 16.27 39.38 27.95
N ARG A 60 15.38 39.41 28.96
CA ARG A 60 15.39 38.52 30.12
C ARG A 60 14.60 37.24 29.91
N GLY A 61 13.97 37.05 28.74
CA GLY A 61 13.08 35.93 28.45
C GLY A 61 11.69 36.05 29.09
N ASP A 62 11.34 37.19 29.68
CA ASP A 62 10.01 37.44 30.25
C ASP A 62 9.06 37.98 29.19
N PHE A 63 8.63 37.08 28.30
CA PHE A 63 7.80 37.42 27.15
C PHE A 63 6.40 37.90 27.56
N ALA A 64 5.88 37.47 28.71
CA ALA A 64 4.56 37.89 29.18
C ALA A 64 4.57 39.36 29.59
N THR A 65 5.56 39.77 30.39
CA THR A 65 5.75 41.19 30.75
C THR A 65 6.09 42.03 29.53
N ALA A 66 6.93 41.53 28.63
CA ALA A 66 7.25 42.22 27.37
C ALA A 66 6.00 42.53 26.55
N ILE A 67 5.07 41.58 26.42
CA ILE A 67 3.80 41.77 25.72
C ILE A 67 2.97 42.89 26.36
N LEU A 68 2.87 42.94 27.69
CA LEU A 68 2.08 43.99 28.37
C LEU A 68 2.66 45.38 28.09
N GLU A 69 3.97 45.54 28.24
CA GLU A 69 4.66 46.81 27.97
C GLU A 69 4.54 47.21 26.49
N PHE A 70 4.66 46.25 25.55
CA PHE A 70 4.46 46.53 24.12
C PHE A 70 2.99 46.82 23.76
N GLN A 71 2.00 46.22 24.44
CA GLN A 71 0.59 46.56 24.24
C GLN A 71 0.31 47.99 24.69
N GLU A 72 0.83 48.40 25.84
CA GLU A 72 0.72 49.78 26.32
C GLU A 72 1.42 50.74 25.34
N ALA A 73 2.64 50.42 24.89
CA ALA A 73 3.33 51.20 23.86
C ALA A 73 2.48 51.34 22.57
N ALA A 74 1.85 50.25 22.12
CA ALA A 74 1.01 50.24 20.93
C ALA A 74 -0.28 51.07 21.07
N THR A 75 -0.80 51.25 22.29
CA THR A 75 -1.96 52.13 22.52
C THR A 75 -1.59 53.61 22.48
N LEU A 76 -0.34 53.94 22.83
CA LEU A 76 0.17 55.30 22.89
C LEU A 76 0.72 55.80 21.56
N ASP A 77 1.47 54.97 20.83
CA ASP A 77 2.04 55.30 19.51
C ASP A 77 2.16 54.02 18.65
N PRO A 78 1.07 53.56 17.99
CA PRO A 78 1.09 52.36 17.18
C PRO A 78 2.11 52.48 16.04
N SER A 79 3.05 51.54 15.96
CA SER A 79 4.09 51.52 14.92
C SER A 79 4.45 50.08 14.50
N ALA A 80 5.01 49.95 13.30
CA ALA A 80 5.39 48.66 12.73
C ALA A 80 6.36 47.87 13.66
N GLY A 81 7.34 48.56 14.25
CA GLY A 81 8.30 47.96 15.18
C GLY A 81 7.65 47.40 16.45
N ILE A 82 6.67 48.10 17.02
CA ILE A 82 5.95 47.61 18.21
C ILE A 82 5.09 46.39 17.85
N PHE A 83 4.39 46.43 16.71
CA PHE A 83 3.61 45.28 16.25
C PHE A 83 4.49 44.06 15.94
N TYR A 84 5.68 44.27 15.38
CA TYR A 84 6.67 43.21 15.18
C TYR A 84 7.12 42.59 16.51
N SER A 85 7.51 43.40 17.50
CA SER A 85 7.89 42.92 18.83
C SER A 85 6.75 42.16 19.51
N LEU A 86 5.50 42.66 19.44
CA LEU A 86 4.33 41.93 19.92
C LEU A 86 4.18 40.57 19.23
N ALA A 87 4.29 40.53 17.91
CA ALA A 87 4.15 39.30 17.15
C ALA A 87 5.20 38.26 17.53
N LYS A 88 6.46 38.68 17.65
CA LYS A 88 7.60 37.84 18.04
C LYS A 88 7.38 37.22 19.42
N ASN A 89 7.01 38.04 20.41
CA ASN A 89 6.78 37.60 21.78
C ASN A 89 5.53 36.70 21.91
N TYR A 90 4.46 36.98 21.17
CA TYR A 90 3.32 36.06 21.06
C TYR A 90 3.70 34.73 20.41
N GLY A 91 4.59 34.76 19.40
CA GLY A 91 5.17 33.58 18.78
C GLY A 91 5.91 32.70 19.77
N TYR A 92 6.80 33.27 20.60
CA TYR A 92 7.50 32.53 21.65
C TYR A 92 6.55 31.86 22.66
N LEU A 93 5.42 32.49 22.97
CA LEU A 93 4.38 31.91 23.83
C LEU A 93 3.40 30.98 23.09
N ARG A 94 3.64 30.66 21.81
CA ARG A 94 2.77 29.86 20.93
C ARG A 94 1.33 30.40 20.83
N LYS A 95 1.14 31.70 21.03
CA LYS A 95 -0.13 32.42 20.88
C LYS A 95 -0.30 32.85 19.43
N TYR A 96 -0.38 31.87 18.52
CA TYR A 96 -0.33 32.09 17.08
C TYR A 96 -1.40 33.03 16.51
N PRO A 97 -2.68 33.03 16.95
CA PRO A 97 -3.67 33.98 16.44
C PRO A 97 -3.29 35.44 16.70
N GLN A 98 -2.77 35.73 17.89
CA GLN A 98 -2.29 37.06 18.26
C GLN A 98 -1.00 37.41 17.52
N ALA A 99 -0.07 36.45 17.38
CA ALA A 99 1.16 36.63 16.64
C ALA A 99 0.88 36.99 15.17
N LEU A 100 0.04 36.21 14.50
CA LEU A 100 -0.38 36.44 13.11
C LEU A 100 -1.13 37.77 12.92
N THR A 101 -1.94 38.17 13.90
CA THR A 101 -2.65 39.47 13.84
C THR A 101 -1.66 40.64 13.89
N ASN A 102 -0.70 40.59 14.80
CA ASN A 102 0.27 41.68 14.98
C ASN A 102 1.29 41.73 13.84
N ILE A 103 1.80 40.59 13.36
CA ILE A 103 2.76 40.59 12.25
C ILE A 103 2.14 41.09 10.95
N LYS A 104 0.85 40.79 10.70
CA LYS A 104 0.13 41.35 9.56
C LYS A 104 0.05 42.87 9.61
N LYS A 105 -0.15 43.46 10.79
CA LYS A 105 -0.11 44.93 10.97
C LYS A 105 1.29 45.48 10.71
N ALA A 106 2.33 44.85 11.24
CA ALA A 106 3.71 45.27 11.01
C ALA A 106 4.07 45.26 9.51
N VAL A 107 3.71 44.19 8.79
CA VAL A 107 3.93 44.06 7.34
C VAL A 107 3.04 44.99 6.51
N GLN A 108 1.87 45.40 7.01
CA GLN A 108 1.02 46.40 6.34
C GLN A 108 1.62 47.80 6.41
N GLU A 109 2.20 48.17 7.56
CA GLU A 109 2.84 49.46 7.79
C GLU A 109 4.19 49.59 7.07
N ASP A 110 5.00 48.52 7.07
CA ASP A 110 6.25 48.46 6.33
C ASP A 110 6.34 47.18 5.47
N PRO A 111 5.80 47.22 4.25
CA PRO A 111 5.74 46.04 3.38
C PRO A 111 7.08 45.59 2.81
N ALA A 112 8.14 46.42 2.89
CA ALA A 112 9.45 46.14 2.32
C ALA A 112 10.45 45.60 3.37
N ASN A 113 10.07 45.57 4.64
CA ASN A 113 10.93 45.08 5.72
C ASN A 113 11.06 43.55 5.68
N ILE A 114 12.25 43.07 5.31
CA ILE A 114 12.55 41.64 5.16
C ILE A 114 12.45 40.89 6.50
N GLU A 115 12.85 41.49 7.61
CA GLU A 115 12.78 40.88 8.94
C GLU A 115 11.32 40.59 9.35
N PHE A 116 10.42 41.54 9.07
CA PHE A 116 8.98 41.35 9.33
C PHE A 116 8.39 40.24 8.46
N LEU A 117 8.83 40.16 7.19
CA LEU A 117 8.39 39.12 6.28
C LEU A 117 8.89 37.73 6.70
N TYR A 118 10.12 37.60 7.19
CA TYR A 118 10.61 36.32 7.72
C TYR A 118 9.82 35.85 8.93
N LEU A 119 9.60 36.70 9.93
CA LEU A 119 8.76 36.33 11.07
C LEU A 119 7.33 35.99 10.65
N TYR A 120 6.78 36.69 9.66
CA TYR A 120 5.45 36.37 9.13
C TYR A 120 5.43 34.97 8.49
N GLN A 121 6.43 34.67 7.66
CA GLN A 121 6.59 33.38 7.01
C GLN A 121 6.72 32.23 8.00
N GLU A 122 7.50 32.41 9.07
CA GLU A 122 7.69 31.40 10.12
C GLU A 122 6.38 31.10 10.84
N LEU A 123 5.65 32.13 11.27
CA LEU A 123 4.34 31.98 11.90
C LEU A 123 3.30 31.30 10.98
N LEU A 124 3.34 31.56 9.67
CA LEU A 124 2.50 30.87 8.70
C LEU A 124 2.87 29.38 8.57
N SER A 125 4.15 29.06 8.66
CA SER A 125 4.63 27.67 8.58
C SER A 125 4.23 26.88 9.82
N ASP A 126 4.39 27.46 11.02
CA ASP A 126 3.99 26.86 12.30
C ASP A 126 2.48 26.60 12.38
N THR A 127 1.69 27.44 11.71
CA THR A 127 0.23 27.30 11.64
C THR A 127 -0.25 26.48 10.44
N ARG A 128 0.65 25.75 9.77
CA ARG A 128 0.37 24.86 8.62
C ARG A 128 -0.34 25.57 7.45
N GLN A 129 0.11 26.78 7.13
CA GLN A 129 -0.35 27.56 5.98
C GLN A 129 0.77 27.70 4.93
N PRO A 130 1.19 26.60 4.27
CA PRO A 130 2.36 26.58 3.39
C PRO A 130 2.21 27.48 2.15
N ASP A 131 1.03 27.55 1.53
CA ASP A 131 0.82 28.39 0.35
C ASP A 131 0.98 29.90 0.67
N SER A 132 0.51 30.32 1.84
CA SER A 132 0.70 31.70 2.32
C SER A 132 2.18 31.97 2.60
N ALA A 133 2.90 31.02 3.21
CA ALA A 133 4.32 31.14 3.49
C ALA A 133 5.15 31.27 2.18
N VAL A 134 4.80 30.49 1.15
CA VAL A 134 5.41 30.57 -0.20
C VAL A 134 5.24 31.97 -0.80
N ASN A 135 4.06 32.58 -0.68
CA ASN A 135 3.83 33.94 -1.19
C ASN A 135 4.71 34.98 -0.48
N VAL A 136 4.90 34.83 0.84
CA VAL A 136 5.77 35.72 1.62
C VAL A 136 7.24 35.54 1.20
N LEU A 137 7.72 34.31 0.99
CA LEU A 137 9.10 34.06 0.53
C LEU A 137 9.35 34.61 -0.87
N ASN A 138 8.41 34.44 -1.80
CA ASN A 138 8.50 35.04 -3.13
C ASN A 138 8.55 36.58 -3.05
N LYS A 139 7.85 37.18 -2.08
CA LYS A 139 7.93 38.63 -1.82
C LYS A 139 9.31 39.02 -1.30
N ILE A 140 9.90 38.27 -0.37
CA ILE A 140 11.28 38.51 0.12
C ILE A 140 12.27 38.44 -1.06
N ILE A 141 12.20 37.38 -1.87
CA ILE A 141 13.06 37.20 -3.06
C ILE A 141 12.89 38.34 -4.07
N GLY A 142 11.67 38.86 -4.22
CA GLY A 142 11.40 40.00 -5.10
C GLY A 142 11.95 41.33 -4.60
N LEU A 143 12.06 41.50 -3.27
CA LEU A 143 12.64 42.68 -2.64
C LEU A 143 14.17 42.62 -2.67
N ASP A 144 14.74 41.46 -2.34
CA ASP A 144 16.16 41.20 -2.39
C ASP A 144 16.43 39.81 -2.99
N SER A 145 16.92 39.81 -4.23
CA SER A 145 17.22 38.58 -4.94
C SER A 145 18.49 37.87 -4.47
N SER A 146 19.27 38.49 -3.57
CA SER A 146 20.48 37.93 -2.96
C SER A 146 20.21 37.13 -1.68
N GLU A 147 18.98 37.17 -1.16
CA GLU A 147 18.52 36.45 0.04
C GLU A 147 18.46 34.92 -0.18
N VAL A 148 19.62 34.25 -0.09
CA VAL A 148 19.75 32.78 -0.26
C VAL A 148 18.85 32.00 0.70
N ASN A 149 18.73 32.46 1.95
CA ASN A 149 17.89 31.83 2.96
C ASN A 149 16.40 31.80 2.56
N ALA A 150 15.91 32.81 1.85
CA ALA A 150 14.55 32.83 1.34
C ALA A 150 14.33 31.76 0.26
N TYR A 151 15.29 31.57 -0.65
CA TYR A 151 15.25 30.47 -1.62
C TYR A 151 15.29 29.11 -0.92
N TYR A 152 16.17 28.93 0.08
CA TYR A 152 16.31 27.66 0.79
C TYR A 152 15.01 27.29 1.53
N LYS A 153 14.45 28.21 2.33
CA LYS A 153 13.15 28.03 3.01
C LYS A 153 12.01 27.78 2.00
N LEU A 154 12.06 28.42 0.83
CA LEU A 154 11.05 28.22 -0.21
C LEU A 154 11.12 26.81 -0.79
N ALA A 155 12.33 26.34 -1.12
CA ALA A 155 12.53 24.99 -1.62
C ALA A 155 12.08 23.94 -0.60
N LEU A 156 12.45 24.09 0.68
CA LEU A 156 12.04 23.20 1.77
C LEU A 156 10.51 23.02 1.87
N ILE A 157 9.74 24.12 1.80
CA ILE A 157 8.27 24.04 1.85
C ILE A 157 7.71 23.28 0.65
N LEU A 158 8.37 23.38 -0.51
CA LEU A 158 7.93 22.77 -1.76
C LEU A 158 8.33 21.31 -1.93
N GLU A 159 9.27 20.79 -1.13
CA GLU A 159 9.81 19.43 -1.31
C GLU A 159 8.73 18.37 -1.35
N LYS A 160 7.75 18.45 -0.44
CA LYS A 160 6.70 17.43 -0.31
C LYS A 160 5.75 17.42 -1.49
N ASP A 161 5.21 18.59 -1.84
CA ASP A 161 4.08 18.69 -2.78
C ASP A 161 4.52 19.01 -4.21
N LYS A 162 5.70 19.65 -4.37
CA LYS A 162 6.22 20.15 -5.66
C LYS A 162 7.75 19.92 -5.76
N PRO A 163 8.23 18.67 -5.69
CA PRO A 163 9.66 18.34 -5.60
C PRO A 163 10.51 18.86 -6.76
N ILE A 164 9.99 18.84 -7.99
CA ILE A 164 10.72 19.35 -9.16
C ILE A 164 10.97 20.86 -9.03
N LYS A 165 9.99 21.62 -8.54
CA LYS A 165 10.15 23.06 -8.30
C LYS A 165 11.12 23.35 -7.16
N ALA A 166 11.10 22.52 -6.10
CA ALA A 166 12.07 22.63 -5.02
C ALA A 166 13.50 22.45 -5.55
N ILE A 167 13.74 21.44 -6.39
CA ILE A 167 15.03 21.20 -7.06
C ILE A 167 15.44 22.40 -7.92
N GLU A 168 14.53 22.96 -8.73
CA GLU A 168 14.83 24.16 -9.53
C GLU A 168 15.28 25.34 -8.66
N ILE A 169 14.69 25.51 -7.48
CA ILE A 169 15.06 26.56 -6.53
C ILE A 169 16.41 26.26 -5.87
N TYR A 170 16.66 25.01 -5.46
CA TYR A 170 17.95 24.59 -4.95
C TYR A 170 19.08 24.79 -5.96
N ASN A 171 18.86 24.45 -7.23
CA ASN A 171 19.83 24.71 -8.30
C ASN A 171 20.09 26.21 -8.49
N LYS A 172 19.09 27.08 -8.28
CA LYS A 172 19.33 28.54 -8.27
C LYS A 172 20.23 28.98 -7.12
N ILE A 173 20.18 28.30 -5.96
CA ILE A 173 21.10 28.57 -4.85
C ILE A 173 22.52 28.18 -5.27
N ASN A 174 22.71 26.95 -5.74
CA ASN A 174 24.04 26.47 -6.17
C ASN A 174 24.64 27.33 -7.29
N HIS A 175 23.83 27.82 -8.23
CA HIS A 175 24.31 28.72 -9.29
C HIS A 175 24.79 30.09 -8.75
N ARG A 176 24.26 30.54 -7.61
CA ARG A 176 24.59 31.84 -7.02
C ARG A 176 25.82 31.78 -6.12
N ILE A 177 25.93 30.74 -5.30
CA ILE A 177 26.95 30.66 -4.24
C ILE A 177 27.94 29.50 -4.42
N GLY A 178 27.76 28.67 -5.45
CA GLY A 178 28.52 27.43 -5.67
C GLY A 178 27.87 26.23 -4.99
N ASP A 179 28.48 25.06 -5.19
CA ASP A 179 28.07 23.79 -4.61
C ASP A 179 28.06 23.89 -3.07
N GLU A 180 26.88 23.82 -2.46
CA GLU A 180 26.70 23.88 -1.02
C GLU A 180 26.18 22.53 -0.50
N TRP A 181 26.79 22.05 0.59
CA TRP A 181 26.54 20.71 1.12
C TRP A 181 25.08 20.48 1.50
N SER A 182 24.48 21.38 2.29
CA SER A 182 23.10 21.25 2.76
C SER A 182 22.09 21.24 1.62
N VAL A 183 22.34 21.98 0.55
CA VAL A 183 21.50 22.03 -0.66
C VAL A 183 21.68 20.77 -1.51
N LEU A 184 22.92 20.34 -1.74
CA LEU A 184 23.20 19.14 -2.55
C LEU A 184 22.61 17.87 -1.93
N VAL A 185 22.69 17.71 -0.59
CA VAL A 185 22.05 16.57 0.10
C VAL A 185 20.54 16.55 -0.18
N ARG A 186 19.86 17.70 -0.13
CA ARG A 186 18.42 17.78 -0.47
C ARG A 186 18.15 17.43 -1.92
N ILE A 187 18.97 17.91 -2.84
CA ILE A 187 18.82 17.59 -4.27
C ILE A 187 18.96 16.07 -4.50
N VAL A 188 19.95 15.43 -3.88
CA VAL A 188 20.15 13.97 -3.94
C VAL A 188 18.90 13.24 -3.46
N GLU A 189 18.43 13.54 -2.24
CA GLU A 189 17.22 12.91 -1.65
C GLU A 189 15.98 13.06 -2.55
N LEU A 190 15.80 14.24 -3.16
CA LEU A 190 14.67 14.52 -4.04
C LEU A 190 14.77 13.78 -5.37
N TYR A 191 15.96 13.72 -6.00
CA TYR A 191 16.15 12.96 -7.23
C TYR A 191 16.01 11.46 -7.01
N GLU A 192 16.50 10.93 -5.90
CA GLU A 192 16.31 9.53 -5.51
C GLU A 192 14.83 9.18 -5.38
N ARG A 193 14.05 10.00 -4.67
CA ARG A 193 12.60 9.79 -4.52
C ARG A 193 11.85 9.87 -5.85
N LEU A 194 12.39 10.63 -6.82
CA LEU A 194 11.84 10.73 -8.17
C LEU A 194 12.36 9.64 -9.12
N GLY A 195 13.26 8.75 -8.67
CA GLY A 195 13.88 7.72 -9.51
C GLY A 195 14.82 8.28 -10.59
N LYS A 196 15.30 9.51 -10.44
CA LYS A 196 16.21 10.17 -11.39
C LYS A 196 17.67 9.99 -10.96
N TYR A 197 18.15 8.75 -11.09
CA TYR A 197 19.44 8.33 -10.53
C TYR A 197 20.65 8.95 -11.24
N ASP A 198 20.53 9.30 -12.52
CA ASP A 198 21.54 10.04 -13.28
C ASP A 198 21.81 11.42 -12.66
N LEU A 199 20.74 12.19 -12.39
CA LEU A 199 20.83 13.52 -11.79
C LEU A 199 21.19 13.46 -10.30
N ALA A 200 20.73 12.43 -9.59
CA ALA A 200 21.18 12.17 -8.23
C ALA A 200 22.70 11.93 -8.19
N ALA A 201 23.23 11.12 -9.12
CA ALA A 201 24.66 10.87 -9.24
C ALA A 201 25.47 12.15 -9.49
N GLU A 202 25.02 13.04 -10.38
CA GLU A 202 25.67 14.35 -10.60
C GLU A 202 25.73 15.20 -9.31
N SER A 203 24.68 15.13 -8.50
CA SER A 203 24.62 15.87 -7.23
C SER A 203 25.55 15.26 -6.17
N VAL A 204 25.68 13.93 -6.13
CA VAL A 204 26.67 13.23 -5.28
C VAL A 204 28.10 13.52 -5.75
N GLU A 205 28.35 13.61 -7.06
CA GLU A 205 29.63 14.06 -7.60
C GLU A 205 29.96 15.49 -7.15
N GLY A 206 28.96 16.38 -7.05
CA GLY A 206 29.09 17.69 -6.42
C GLY A 206 29.55 17.61 -4.96
N LEU A 207 28.93 16.74 -4.15
CA LEU A 207 29.34 16.52 -2.75
C LEU A 207 30.77 15.97 -2.65
N LEU A 208 31.16 15.06 -3.56
CA LEU A 208 32.50 14.50 -3.62
C LEU A 208 33.56 15.52 -4.07
N LYS A 209 33.20 16.61 -4.76
CA LYS A 209 34.15 17.72 -4.98
C LYS A 209 34.50 18.44 -3.69
N LEU A 210 33.55 18.52 -2.75
CA LEU A 210 33.74 19.14 -1.44
C LEU A 210 34.51 18.23 -0.48
N ASP A 211 34.24 16.93 -0.49
CA ASP A 211 34.96 15.90 0.28
C ASP A 211 35.29 14.66 -0.58
N PRO A 212 36.40 14.69 -1.34
CA PRO A 212 36.78 13.59 -2.24
C PRO A 212 37.10 12.27 -1.53
N SER A 213 37.46 12.32 -0.25
CA SER A 213 37.85 11.16 0.55
C SER A 213 36.66 10.42 1.17
N ASN A 214 35.45 10.91 0.99
CA ASN A 214 34.26 10.35 1.62
C ASN A 214 33.84 9.03 0.97
N VAL A 215 34.30 7.92 1.53
CA VAL A 215 33.95 6.56 1.05
C VAL A 215 32.44 6.32 1.09
N GLY A 216 31.72 6.92 2.05
CA GLY A 216 30.26 6.84 2.12
C GLY A 216 29.59 7.46 0.89
N LEU A 217 30.02 8.65 0.47
CA LEU A 217 29.52 9.29 -0.76
C LEU A 217 29.94 8.53 -2.02
N GLN A 218 31.14 7.95 -2.05
CA GLN A 218 31.56 7.11 -3.18
C GLN A 218 30.65 5.87 -3.32
N LYS A 219 30.28 5.24 -2.20
CA LYS A 219 29.32 4.11 -2.17
C LYS A 219 27.91 4.53 -2.59
N LEU A 220 27.46 5.71 -2.17
CA LEU A 220 26.20 6.28 -2.64
C LEU A 220 26.23 6.54 -4.15
N LEU A 221 27.34 7.08 -4.68
CA LEU A 221 27.52 7.27 -6.12
C LEU A 221 27.48 5.94 -6.89
N ILE A 222 28.15 4.90 -6.37
CA ILE A 222 28.10 3.54 -6.92
C ILE A 222 26.65 3.05 -7.01
N GLU A 223 25.85 3.27 -5.96
CA GLU A 223 24.43 2.91 -5.95
C GLU A 223 23.62 3.63 -7.03
N MET A 224 23.78 4.95 -7.13
CA MET A 224 23.10 5.76 -8.13
C MET A 224 23.45 5.31 -9.55
N LYS A 225 24.75 5.12 -9.84
CA LYS A 225 25.22 4.62 -11.14
C LYS A 225 24.72 3.19 -11.43
N THR A 226 24.63 2.34 -10.41
CA THR A 226 24.08 0.97 -10.55
C THR A 226 22.60 0.99 -10.91
N ARG A 227 21.80 1.84 -10.23
CA ARG A 227 20.36 2.01 -10.53
C ARG A 227 20.12 2.60 -11.92
N ASP A 228 21.01 3.50 -12.37
CA ASP A 228 21.05 4.05 -13.72
C ASP A 228 21.66 3.09 -14.78
N LYS A 229 22.02 1.86 -14.38
CA LYS A 229 22.64 0.82 -15.23
C LYS A 229 23.99 1.22 -15.85
N LYS A 230 24.67 2.23 -15.29
CA LYS A 230 26.04 2.64 -15.65
C LYS A 230 27.07 1.76 -14.92
N TYR A 231 27.03 0.45 -15.21
CA TYR A 231 27.82 -0.54 -14.48
C TYR A 231 29.34 -0.34 -14.62
N ASP A 232 29.82 0.08 -15.78
CA ASP A 232 31.26 0.32 -15.99
C ASP A 232 31.81 1.44 -15.12
N GLU A 233 31.03 2.51 -14.91
CA GLU A 233 31.41 3.61 -14.01
C GLU A 233 31.37 3.15 -12.54
N ALA A 234 30.34 2.39 -12.16
CA ALA A 234 30.23 1.82 -10.83
C ALA A 234 31.39 0.86 -10.50
N PHE A 235 31.79 0.00 -11.45
CA PHE A 235 32.93 -0.91 -11.28
C PHE A 235 34.24 -0.17 -11.05
N LYS A 236 34.50 0.93 -11.78
CA LYS A 236 35.71 1.74 -11.57
C LYS A 236 35.78 2.29 -10.14
N LEU A 237 34.67 2.86 -9.66
CA LEU A 237 34.59 3.38 -8.29
C LEU A 237 34.79 2.28 -7.24
N ILE A 238 34.16 1.12 -7.44
CA ILE A 238 34.33 -0.05 -6.57
C ILE A 238 35.79 -0.51 -6.56
N ASP A 239 36.40 -0.65 -7.74
CA ASP A 239 37.78 -1.12 -7.87
C ASP A 239 38.79 -0.14 -7.27
N ASP A 240 38.49 1.16 -7.32
CA ASP A 240 39.26 2.17 -6.63
C ASP A 240 39.13 2.06 -5.10
N ILE A 241 37.91 1.86 -4.56
CA ILE A 241 37.72 1.59 -3.11
C ILE A 241 38.50 0.34 -2.69
N LEU A 242 38.34 -0.76 -3.42
CA LEU A 242 38.96 -2.05 -3.09
C LEU A 242 40.49 -2.03 -3.25
N ARG A 243 41.06 -1.07 -3.99
CA ARG A 243 42.52 -0.88 -4.07
C ARG A 243 43.09 -0.39 -2.74
N TYR A 244 42.37 0.47 -2.03
CA TYR A 244 42.80 1.03 -0.74
C TYR A 244 42.26 0.24 0.45
N TYR A 245 41.08 -0.35 0.29
CA TYR A 245 40.37 -1.13 1.31
C TYR A 245 39.96 -2.50 0.73
N PRO A 246 40.89 -3.45 0.59
CA PRO A 246 40.60 -4.76 -0.01
C PRO A 246 39.51 -5.56 0.72
N ASP A 247 39.36 -5.32 2.02
CA ASP A 247 38.41 -5.99 2.91
C ASP A 247 37.12 -5.15 3.11
N ASP A 248 36.85 -4.17 2.25
CA ASP A 248 35.58 -3.45 2.26
C ASP A 248 34.46 -4.36 1.73
N PHE A 249 33.83 -5.09 2.66
CA PHE A 249 32.80 -6.07 2.33
C PHE A 249 31.57 -5.45 1.66
N ASP A 250 31.23 -4.19 1.96
CA ASP A 250 30.13 -3.49 1.30
C ASP A 250 30.46 -3.20 -0.17
N ALA A 251 31.69 -2.79 -0.47
CA ALA A 251 32.15 -2.64 -1.86
C ALA A 251 32.14 -3.97 -2.62
N LEU A 252 32.55 -5.08 -1.97
CA LEU A 252 32.46 -6.43 -2.55
C LEU A 252 31.00 -6.85 -2.79
N GLN A 253 30.09 -6.61 -1.85
CA GLN A 253 28.66 -6.90 -2.01
C GLN A 253 28.04 -6.10 -3.15
N ARG A 254 28.34 -4.79 -3.25
CA ARG A 254 27.89 -3.94 -4.37
C ARG A 254 28.41 -4.47 -5.70
N LYS A 255 29.66 -4.91 -5.76
CA LYS A 255 30.25 -5.53 -6.95
C LYS A 255 29.50 -6.81 -7.37
N ALA A 256 29.21 -7.69 -6.41
CA ALA A 256 28.44 -8.90 -6.66
C ALA A 256 27.00 -8.57 -7.12
N ALA A 257 26.35 -7.59 -6.49
CA ALA A 257 25.01 -7.14 -6.86
C ALA A 257 24.94 -6.61 -8.31
N ILE A 258 25.97 -5.90 -8.77
CA ILE A 258 26.07 -5.47 -10.19
C ILE A 258 26.14 -6.70 -11.11
N TYR A 259 26.99 -7.69 -10.80
CA TYR A 259 27.06 -8.91 -11.60
C TYR A 259 25.73 -9.68 -11.62
N LEU A 260 25.04 -9.77 -10.48
CA LEU A 260 23.70 -10.36 -10.42
C LEU A 260 22.68 -9.60 -11.29
N ALA A 261 22.72 -8.27 -11.29
CA ALA A 261 21.85 -7.44 -12.14
C ALA A 261 22.13 -7.64 -13.64
N GLN A 262 23.35 -8.04 -14.00
CA GLN A 262 23.76 -8.42 -15.35
C GLN A 262 23.53 -9.91 -15.67
N ASP A 263 22.95 -10.68 -14.75
CA ASP A 263 22.82 -12.15 -14.80
C ASP A 263 24.16 -12.91 -14.94
N ASP A 264 25.28 -12.26 -14.59
CA ASP A 264 26.60 -12.90 -14.52
C ASP A 264 26.80 -13.60 -13.17
N TRP A 265 26.09 -14.72 -13.00
CA TRP A 265 26.19 -15.54 -11.80
C TRP A 265 27.61 -16.02 -11.52
N LYS A 266 28.41 -16.29 -12.57
CA LYS A 266 29.76 -16.81 -12.42
C LYS A 266 30.68 -15.79 -11.75
N ALA A 267 30.63 -14.53 -12.18
CA ALA A 267 31.41 -13.47 -11.56
C ALA A 267 30.94 -13.17 -10.13
N ALA A 268 29.63 -13.13 -9.89
CA ALA A 268 29.06 -12.97 -8.55
C ALA A 268 29.49 -14.11 -7.60
N ALA A 269 29.38 -15.36 -8.03
CA ALA A 269 29.79 -16.54 -7.26
C ALA A 269 31.28 -16.53 -6.89
N GLY A 270 32.13 -15.98 -7.76
CA GLY A 270 33.55 -15.76 -7.46
C GLY A 270 33.79 -14.80 -6.29
N ILE A 271 32.96 -13.76 -6.14
CA ILE A 271 33.00 -12.84 -5.00
C ILE A 271 32.41 -13.51 -3.75
N PHE A 272 31.28 -14.21 -3.90
CA PHE A 272 30.63 -14.94 -2.81
C PHE A 272 31.55 -15.96 -2.16
N SER A 273 32.34 -16.69 -2.97
CA SER A 273 33.34 -17.62 -2.45
C SER A 273 34.30 -16.93 -1.49
N LYS A 274 34.80 -15.73 -1.81
CA LYS A 274 35.69 -14.96 -0.92
C LYS A 274 34.97 -14.56 0.37
N LEU A 275 33.77 -13.98 0.26
CA LEU A 275 32.96 -13.54 1.40
C LEU A 275 32.61 -14.68 2.37
N LEU A 276 32.38 -15.89 1.84
CA LEU A 276 32.04 -17.04 2.67
C LEU A 276 33.26 -17.62 3.40
N THR A 277 34.42 -17.68 2.72
CA THR A 277 35.64 -18.28 3.26
C THR A 277 36.35 -17.44 4.32
N ASP A 278 36.18 -16.12 4.30
CA ASP A 278 36.85 -15.23 5.25
C ASP A 278 36.10 -15.22 6.61
N PRO A 279 36.76 -15.60 7.72
CA PRO A 279 36.15 -15.61 9.05
C PRO A 279 35.78 -14.22 9.59
N SER A 280 36.42 -13.15 9.11
CA SER A 280 36.17 -11.77 9.55
C SER A 280 34.90 -11.15 8.97
N VAL A 281 34.36 -11.76 7.90
CA VAL A 281 33.12 -11.30 7.27
C VAL A 281 31.95 -11.46 8.23
N PRO A 282 31.18 -10.38 8.51
CA PRO A 282 29.99 -10.43 9.34
C PRO A 282 29.00 -11.50 8.90
N LYS A 283 28.33 -12.15 9.86
CA LYS A 283 27.39 -13.25 9.58
C LYS A 283 26.22 -12.77 8.73
N GLU A 284 25.80 -11.51 8.88
CA GLU A 284 24.73 -10.86 8.11
C GLU A 284 25.05 -10.84 6.61
N ILE A 285 26.32 -10.61 6.25
CA ILE A 285 26.78 -10.67 4.86
C ILE A 285 26.70 -12.11 4.34
N LYS A 286 27.09 -13.10 5.16
CA LYS A 286 27.02 -14.52 4.79
C LYS A 286 25.57 -14.99 4.62
N ILE A 287 24.64 -14.49 5.45
CA ILE A 287 23.20 -14.71 5.30
C ILE A 287 22.72 -14.14 3.96
N GLY A 288 23.13 -12.91 3.62
CA GLY A 288 22.83 -12.29 2.33
C GLY A 288 23.31 -13.12 1.14
N VAL A 289 24.54 -13.63 1.20
CA VAL A 289 25.06 -14.54 0.17
C VAL A 289 24.24 -15.84 0.11
N GLY A 290 23.89 -16.44 1.25
CA GLY A 290 23.01 -17.62 1.29
C GLY A 290 21.65 -17.35 0.64
N ALA A 291 21.09 -16.16 0.85
CA ALA A 291 19.85 -15.72 0.22
C ALA A 291 20.00 -15.58 -1.30
N ASP A 292 21.13 -15.07 -1.79
CA ASP A 292 21.42 -15.00 -3.23
C ASP A 292 21.49 -16.39 -3.87
N TYR A 293 22.12 -17.37 -3.19
CA TYR A 293 22.11 -18.77 -3.64
C TYR A 293 20.69 -19.37 -3.64
N PHE A 294 19.90 -19.11 -2.59
CA PHE A 294 18.51 -19.56 -2.52
C PHE A 294 17.66 -18.96 -3.65
N ASN A 295 17.76 -17.65 -3.87
CA ASN A 295 17.03 -16.96 -4.94
C ASN A 295 17.44 -17.48 -6.32
N ARG A 296 18.73 -17.74 -6.55
CA ARG A 296 19.17 -18.37 -7.80
C ARG A 296 18.65 -19.79 -7.94
N SER A 297 18.48 -20.52 -6.83
CA SER A 297 17.98 -21.90 -6.85
C SER A 297 16.55 -22.04 -7.37
N LEU A 298 15.75 -20.97 -7.31
CA LEU A 298 14.41 -20.91 -7.91
C LEU A 298 14.45 -21.07 -9.44
N LYS A 299 15.59 -20.76 -10.08
CA LYS A 299 15.83 -20.97 -11.52
C LYS A 299 16.74 -22.16 -11.80
N ASP A 300 17.72 -22.40 -10.93
CA ASP A 300 18.70 -23.48 -11.04
C ASP A 300 18.70 -24.33 -9.77
N THR A 301 17.86 -25.37 -9.76
CA THR A 301 17.63 -26.21 -8.57
C THR A 301 18.89 -26.89 -8.04
N THR A 302 19.96 -26.98 -8.83
CA THR A 302 21.25 -27.54 -8.39
C THR A 302 21.93 -26.72 -7.29
N LEU A 303 21.52 -25.45 -7.11
CA LEU A 303 22.06 -24.56 -6.08
C LEU A 303 21.29 -24.64 -4.75
N LEU A 304 20.12 -25.27 -4.72
CA LEU A 304 19.33 -25.40 -3.49
C LEU A 304 20.11 -26.14 -2.38
N PRO A 305 20.83 -27.26 -2.65
CA PRO A 305 21.67 -27.91 -1.64
C PRO A 305 22.82 -27.02 -1.14
N VAL A 306 23.36 -26.14 -2.00
CA VAL A 306 24.42 -25.20 -1.62
C VAL A 306 23.85 -24.15 -0.65
N ALA A 307 22.72 -23.53 -0.99
CA ALA A 307 22.03 -22.59 -0.11
C ALA A 307 21.70 -23.23 1.24
N LYS A 308 21.14 -24.46 1.22
CA LYS A 308 20.83 -25.24 2.41
C LYS A 308 22.06 -25.45 3.29
N SER A 309 23.16 -25.93 2.72
CA SER A 309 24.40 -26.17 3.47
C SER A 309 24.96 -24.89 4.10
N LEU A 310 24.87 -23.75 3.41
CA LEU A 310 25.28 -22.46 3.97
C LEU A 310 24.42 -22.07 5.17
N PHE A 311 23.11 -22.19 5.06
CA PHE A 311 22.20 -21.86 6.17
C PHE A 311 22.32 -22.83 7.35
N GLU A 312 22.48 -24.13 7.11
CA GLU A 312 22.72 -25.11 8.17
C GLU A 312 24.03 -24.84 8.93
N GLN A 313 25.08 -24.38 8.25
CA GLN A 313 26.32 -23.95 8.90
C GLN A 313 26.12 -22.68 9.73
N LEU A 314 25.31 -21.74 9.27
CA LEU A 314 25.00 -20.51 10.01
C LEU A 314 24.06 -20.75 11.19
N ASP A 315 23.17 -21.75 11.12
CA ASP A 315 22.20 -22.09 12.17
C ASP A 315 22.87 -22.70 13.41
N LYS A 316 23.94 -23.48 13.24
CA LYS A 316 24.69 -24.10 14.35
C LYS A 316 25.21 -23.10 15.38
N ASP A 317 25.49 -21.87 14.95
CA ASP A 317 26.11 -20.83 15.75
C ASP A 317 25.13 -19.72 16.16
N SER A 318 23.83 -19.82 15.86
CA SER A 318 22.96 -18.65 15.94
C SER A 318 21.47 -18.89 16.18
N THR A 319 20.80 -17.80 16.58
CA THR A 319 19.35 -17.67 16.65
C THR A 319 18.82 -16.68 15.60
N TYR A 320 19.52 -16.52 14.47
CA TYR A 320 19.10 -15.61 13.40
C TYR A 320 17.80 -16.11 12.78
N TRP A 321 16.75 -15.30 12.86
CA TRP A 321 15.44 -15.66 12.33
C TRP A 321 15.49 -15.76 10.80
N GLU A 322 16.36 -14.98 10.14
CA GLU A 322 16.57 -15.01 8.70
C GLU A 322 17.03 -16.40 8.23
N VAL A 323 17.98 -16.98 8.95
CA VAL A 323 18.51 -18.32 8.65
C VAL A 323 17.39 -19.35 8.77
N LYS A 324 16.61 -19.29 9.85
CA LYS A 324 15.46 -20.20 10.07
C LYS A 324 14.37 -19.99 9.02
N LEU A 325 14.14 -18.76 8.56
CA LEU A 325 13.18 -18.46 7.50
C LEU A 325 13.58 -19.15 6.19
N TYR A 326 14.85 -19.04 5.79
CA TYR A 326 15.33 -19.72 4.59
C TYR A 326 15.35 -21.24 4.75
N LEU A 327 15.77 -21.79 5.90
CA LEU A 327 15.71 -23.24 6.15
C LEU A 327 14.27 -23.76 6.10
N GLY A 328 13.32 -23.04 6.66
CA GLY A 328 11.90 -23.37 6.59
C GLY A 328 11.36 -23.32 5.16
N ALA A 329 11.74 -22.30 4.37
CA ALA A 329 11.37 -22.21 2.96
C ALA A 329 11.98 -23.35 2.12
N ILE A 330 13.26 -23.69 2.34
CA ILE A 330 13.93 -24.81 1.69
C ILE A 330 13.24 -26.13 2.05
N ALA A 331 12.94 -26.36 3.33
CA ALA A 331 12.24 -27.57 3.77
C ALA A 331 10.84 -27.69 3.13
N SER A 332 10.11 -26.59 2.99
CA SER A 332 8.83 -26.56 2.28
C SER A 332 8.99 -26.92 0.79
N MET A 333 10.02 -26.40 0.12
CA MET A 333 10.33 -26.77 -1.27
C MET A 333 10.71 -28.25 -1.44
N GLU A 334 11.33 -28.85 -0.42
CA GLU A 334 11.65 -30.28 -0.38
C GLU A 334 10.43 -31.16 -0.02
N GLY A 335 9.26 -30.56 0.27
CA GLY A 335 8.06 -31.27 0.71
C GLY A 335 8.14 -31.79 2.15
N ASN A 336 9.08 -31.30 2.95
CA ASN A 336 9.21 -31.66 4.36
C ASN A 336 8.44 -30.67 5.25
N ASP A 337 7.11 -30.79 5.23
CA ASP A 337 6.20 -29.89 5.94
C ASP A 337 6.45 -29.84 7.45
N SER A 338 6.89 -30.97 8.04
CA SER A 338 7.20 -31.03 9.47
C SER A 338 8.38 -30.13 9.82
N LEU A 339 9.47 -30.23 9.08
CA LEU A 339 10.66 -29.41 9.31
C LEU A 339 10.42 -27.94 8.92
N ALA A 340 9.65 -27.71 7.84
CA ALA A 340 9.26 -26.37 7.43
C ALA A 340 8.47 -25.65 8.53
N THR A 341 7.45 -26.31 9.08
CA THR A 341 6.63 -25.74 10.16
C THR A 341 7.42 -25.54 11.46
N GLU A 342 8.37 -26.42 11.79
CA GLU A 342 9.26 -26.25 12.94
C GLU A 342 10.09 -24.97 12.82
N TYR A 343 10.83 -24.81 11.72
CA TYR A 343 11.64 -23.61 11.49
C TYR A 343 10.79 -22.34 11.43
N LEU A 344 9.70 -22.35 10.67
CA LEU A 344 8.85 -21.17 10.50
C LEU A 344 8.15 -20.77 11.82
N THR A 345 7.81 -21.72 12.68
CA THR A 345 7.30 -21.42 14.04
C THR A 345 8.34 -20.64 14.85
N LEU A 346 9.60 -21.09 14.84
CA LEU A 346 10.68 -20.35 15.51
C LEU A 346 10.84 -18.93 14.93
N VAL A 347 10.68 -18.74 13.62
CA VAL A 347 10.73 -17.39 13.02
C VAL A 347 9.58 -16.51 13.55
N THR A 348 8.36 -17.04 13.68
CA THR A 348 7.22 -16.27 14.21
C THR A 348 7.41 -15.85 15.68
N GLU A 349 8.21 -16.60 16.43
CA GLU A 349 8.59 -16.27 17.82
C GLU A 349 9.74 -15.25 17.89
N LEU A 350 10.77 -15.43 17.06
CA LEU A 350 11.97 -14.58 17.03
C LEU A 350 11.75 -13.23 16.34
N ALA A 351 10.90 -13.23 15.31
CA ALA A 351 10.57 -12.06 14.49
C ALA A 351 9.05 -11.91 14.30
N PRO A 352 8.27 -11.66 15.36
CA PRO A 352 6.82 -11.55 15.29
C PRO A 352 6.31 -10.38 14.44
N TRP A 353 7.18 -9.41 14.11
CA TRP A 353 6.90 -8.30 13.19
C TRP A 353 7.06 -8.67 11.70
N ASN A 354 7.58 -9.86 11.39
CA ASN A 354 7.77 -10.33 10.02
C ASN A 354 6.51 -11.06 9.51
N ALA A 355 5.71 -10.38 8.69
CA ALA A 355 4.50 -10.95 8.10
C ALA A 355 4.77 -12.17 7.21
N ASP A 356 5.88 -12.18 6.45
CA ASP A 356 6.23 -13.28 5.53
C ASP A 356 6.40 -14.61 6.28
N ALA A 357 6.94 -14.58 7.51
CA ALA A 357 7.05 -15.77 8.35
C ALA A 357 5.69 -16.39 8.67
N TRP A 358 4.72 -15.57 9.09
CA TRP A 358 3.36 -16.02 9.39
C TRP A 358 2.63 -16.52 8.14
N ILE A 359 2.79 -15.80 7.02
CA ILE A 359 2.21 -16.17 5.73
C ILE A 359 2.74 -17.53 5.27
N ARG A 360 4.06 -17.77 5.34
CA ARG A 360 4.66 -19.05 4.99
C ARG A 360 4.21 -20.16 5.92
N LEU A 361 4.20 -19.94 7.23
CA LEU A 361 3.76 -20.96 8.19
C LEU A 361 2.30 -21.36 7.95
N GLY A 362 1.42 -20.37 7.77
CA GLY A 362 0.01 -20.59 7.43
C GLY A 362 -0.16 -21.27 6.08
N GLY A 363 0.63 -20.88 5.08
CA GLY A 363 0.67 -21.49 3.75
C GLY A 363 1.04 -22.96 3.78
N VAL A 364 2.11 -23.33 4.50
CA VAL A 364 2.50 -24.74 4.66
C VAL A 364 1.38 -25.55 5.31
N TYR A 365 0.74 -25.03 6.37
CA TYR A 365 -0.42 -25.72 6.95
C TYR A 365 -1.60 -25.86 5.97
N PHE A 366 -1.87 -24.83 5.17
CA PHE A 366 -2.93 -24.86 4.16
C PHE A 366 -2.63 -25.90 3.08
N ASP A 367 -1.43 -25.90 2.52
CA ASP A 367 -1.00 -26.84 1.47
C ASP A 367 -0.97 -28.29 1.97
N SER A 368 -0.64 -28.50 3.25
CA SER A 368 -0.76 -29.80 3.93
C SER A 368 -2.21 -30.23 4.23
N GLY A 369 -3.23 -29.45 3.87
CA GLY A 369 -4.65 -29.71 4.19
C GLY A 369 -5.01 -29.54 5.67
N LYS A 370 -4.12 -28.96 6.47
CA LYS A 370 -4.29 -28.72 7.92
C LYS A 370 -4.94 -27.36 8.16
N TYR A 371 -6.16 -27.18 7.63
CA TYR A 371 -6.84 -25.88 7.60
C TYR A 371 -7.07 -25.27 8.99
N GLU A 372 -7.40 -26.08 10.00
CA GLU A 372 -7.57 -25.60 11.38
C GLU A 372 -6.26 -25.07 11.99
N GLN A 373 -5.11 -25.66 11.66
CA GLN A 373 -3.80 -25.14 12.05
C GLN A 373 -3.51 -23.82 11.34
N ALA A 374 -3.78 -23.74 10.03
CA ALA A 374 -3.62 -22.52 9.25
C ALA A 374 -4.48 -21.38 9.82
N ILE A 375 -5.75 -21.65 10.16
CA ILE A 375 -6.65 -20.68 10.80
C ILE A 375 -6.08 -20.18 12.12
N ARG A 376 -5.55 -21.06 12.98
CA ARG A 376 -4.98 -20.63 14.28
C ARG A 376 -3.76 -19.72 14.09
N VAL A 377 -2.83 -20.10 13.23
CA VAL A 377 -1.60 -19.32 12.99
C VAL A 377 -1.92 -17.98 12.35
N LEU A 378 -2.71 -17.99 11.27
CA LEU A 378 -3.07 -16.77 10.54
C LEU A 378 -4.03 -15.88 11.36
N GLY A 379 -4.80 -16.46 12.28
CA GLY A 379 -5.61 -15.74 13.26
C GLY A 379 -4.78 -14.90 14.24
N VAL A 380 -3.57 -15.34 14.60
CA VAL A 380 -2.62 -14.49 15.36
C VAL A 380 -1.99 -13.44 14.44
N ALA A 381 -1.67 -13.81 13.20
CA ALA A 381 -1.06 -12.90 12.23
C ALA A 381 -1.96 -11.71 11.89
N ILE A 382 -3.27 -11.91 11.74
CA ILE A 382 -4.21 -10.86 11.35
C ILE A 382 -4.37 -9.76 12.41
N GLU A 383 -4.13 -10.08 13.70
CA GLU A 383 -4.10 -9.07 14.77
C GLU A 383 -2.94 -8.09 14.61
N LYS A 384 -1.83 -8.54 14.04
CA LYS A 384 -0.60 -7.75 13.83
C LYS A 384 -0.59 -7.07 12.45
N PHE A 385 -1.15 -7.74 11.44
CA PHE A 385 -1.09 -7.33 10.04
C PHE A 385 -2.51 -7.27 9.41
N PRO A 386 -3.42 -6.44 9.93
CA PRO A 386 -4.83 -6.43 9.49
C PRO A 386 -5.02 -6.00 8.03
N GLU A 387 -4.07 -5.24 7.48
CA GLU A 387 -4.09 -4.72 6.10
C GLU A 387 -3.23 -5.56 5.14
N GLU A 388 -2.66 -6.68 5.59
CA GLU A 388 -1.85 -7.55 4.74
C GLU A 388 -2.74 -8.46 3.88
N PHE A 389 -2.59 -8.37 2.56
CA PHE A 389 -3.44 -9.10 1.61
C PHE A 389 -3.31 -10.61 1.80
N ALA A 390 -2.08 -11.12 1.82
CA ALA A 390 -1.82 -12.56 1.89
C ALA A 390 -2.36 -13.19 3.18
N VAL A 391 -2.27 -12.48 4.32
CA VAL A 391 -2.83 -12.96 5.59
C VAL A 391 -4.36 -13.07 5.51
N ASN A 392 -5.04 -12.01 5.05
CA ASN A 392 -6.50 -12.03 4.88
C ASN A 392 -6.95 -13.09 3.88
N PHE A 393 -6.26 -13.22 2.76
CA PHE A 393 -6.58 -14.18 1.72
C PHE A 393 -6.39 -15.62 2.21
N LEU A 394 -5.21 -15.98 2.74
CA LEU A 394 -4.93 -17.34 3.23
C LEU A 394 -5.85 -17.73 4.39
N LEU A 395 -6.12 -16.81 5.33
CA LEU A 395 -7.05 -17.07 6.43
C LEU A 395 -8.46 -17.31 5.90
N GLY A 396 -8.89 -16.48 4.96
CA GLY A 396 -10.20 -16.58 4.31
C GLY A 396 -10.39 -17.90 3.56
N ILE A 397 -9.42 -18.31 2.74
CA ILE A 397 -9.50 -19.60 2.03
C ILE A 397 -9.36 -20.78 3.00
N SER A 398 -8.64 -20.65 4.11
CA SER A 398 -8.57 -21.70 5.14
C SER A 398 -9.94 -21.91 5.79
N TYR A 399 -10.65 -20.83 6.15
CA TYR A 399 -12.04 -20.93 6.62
C TYR A 399 -12.97 -21.51 5.55
N MET A 400 -12.78 -21.14 4.28
CA MET A 400 -13.57 -21.67 3.17
C MET A 400 -13.42 -23.19 3.02
N GLN A 401 -12.19 -23.70 3.14
CA GLN A 401 -11.90 -25.14 3.05
C GLN A 401 -12.38 -25.91 4.29
N SER A 402 -12.41 -25.27 5.47
CA SER A 402 -13.06 -25.80 6.69
C SER A 402 -14.59 -25.66 6.70
N GLU A 403 -15.23 -25.32 5.56
CA GLU A 403 -16.68 -25.09 5.41
C GLU A 403 -17.28 -23.97 6.28
N GLN A 404 -16.44 -23.14 6.90
CA GLN A 404 -16.84 -22.00 7.74
C GLN A 404 -17.04 -20.74 6.88
N HIS A 405 -18.04 -20.77 6.01
CA HIS A 405 -18.21 -19.76 4.95
C HIS A 405 -18.52 -18.34 5.47
N GLU A 406 -19.18 -18.18 6.61
CA GLU A 406 -19.42 -16.86 7.22
C GLU A 406 -18.11 -16.17 7.61
N SER A 407 -17.18 -16.91 8.22
CA SER A 407 -15.84 -16.42 8.54
C SER A 407 -15.03 -16.16 7.28
N ALA A 408 -15.13 -17.04 6.28
CA ALA A 408 -14.47 -16.86 4.99
C ALA A 408 -14.89 -15.55 4.30
N VAL A 409 -16.19 -15.25 4.25
CA VAL A 409 -16.75 -14.00 3.71
C VAL A 409 -16.12 -12.77 4.36
N LYS A 410 -15.94 -12.76 5.68
CA LYS A 410 -15.32 -11.64 6.40
C LYS A 410 -13.89 -11.36 5.91
N TYR A 411 -13.02 -12.37 5.90
CA TYR A 411 -11.60 -12.17 5.59
C TYR A 411 -11.33 -12.06 4.08
N LEU A 412 -12.04 -12.82 3.25
CA LEU A 412 -11.95 -12.69 1.79
C LEU A 412 -12.48 -11.35 1.30
N GLY A 413 -13.54 -10.81 1.92
CA GLY A 413 -14.03 -9.46 1.62
C GLY A 413 -12.99 -8.38 1.94
N LYS A 414 -12.23 -8.55 3.03
CA LYS A 414 -11.10 -7.67 3.36
C LYS A 414 -9.96 -7.82 2.33
N ALA A 415 -9.61 -9.04 1.92
CA ALA A 415 -8.62 -9.29 0.87
C ALA A 415 -9.00 -8.61 -0.46
N VAL A 416 -10.27 -8.71 -0.88
CA VAL A 416 -10.80 -8.02 -2.08
C VAL A 416 -10.78 -6.50 -1.92
N THR A 417 -10.96 -5.97 -0.71
CA THR A 417 -10.86 -4.52 -0.46
C THR A 417 -9.41 -4.02 -0.60
N ILE A 418 -8.44 -4.82 -0.15
CA ILE A 418 -7.01 -4.48 -0.24
C ILE A 418 -6.51 -4.60 -1.70
N ASN A 419 -6.89 -5.67 -2.40
CA ASN A 419 -6.57 -5.88 -3.81
C ASN A 419 -7.82 -6.27 -4.60
N SER A 420 -8.48 -5.27 -5.19
CA SER A 420 -9.77 -5.42 -5.89
C SER A 420 -9.66 -6.07 -7.28
N SER A 421 -8.44 -6.34 -7.76
CA SER A 421 -8.20 -6.97 -9.07
C SER A 421 -7.67 -8.39 -8.96
N ASP A 422 -7.46 -8.92 -7.75
CA ASP A 422 -6.99 -10.29 -7.59
C ASP A 422 -8.11 -11.30 -7.91
N ILE A 423 -7.92 -12.07 -8.98
CA ILE A 423 -8.92 -13.03 -9.48
C ILE A 423 -9.22 -14.12 -8.45
N ASN A 424 -8.20 -14.61 -7.74
CA ASN A 424 -8.35 -15.69 -6.77
C ASN A 424 -9.14 -15.22 -5.55
N ALA A 425 -8.86 -14.02 -5.03
CA ALA A 425 -9.62 -13.41 -3.94
C ALA A 425 -11.07 -13.13 -4.34
N LEU A 426 -11.31 -12.56 -5.52
CA LEU A 426 -12.66 -12.32 -6.04
C LEU A 426 -13.44 -13.62 -6.20
N SER A 427 -12.81 -14.67 -6.75
CA SER A 427 -13.42 -15.98 -6.96
C SER A 427 -13.75 -16.68 -5.64
N ALA A 428 -12.79 -16.76 -4.72
CA ALA A 428 -12.99 -17.36 -3.40
C ALA A 428 -14.06 -16.61 -2.59
N TYR A 429 -14.06 -15.27 -2.67
CA TYR A 429 -15.07 -14.45 -2.01
C TYR A 429 -16.46 -14.67 -2.59
N GLY A 430 -16.58 -14.66 -3.93
CA GLY A 430 -17.83 -14.94 -4.62
C GLY A 430 -18.37 -16.33 -4.32
N TYR A 431 -17.52 -17.36 -4.31
CA TYR A 431 -17.89 -18.71 -3.91
C TYR A 431 -18.41 -18.73 -2.46
N SER A 432 -17.68 -18.15 -1.52
CA SER A 432 -18.09 -18.12 -0.10
C SER A 432 -19.41 -17.35 0.11
N LEU A 433 -19.63 -16.25 -0.62
CA LEU A 433 -20.89 -15.51 -0.63
C LEU A 433 -22.06 -16.38 -1.13
N SER A 434 -21.86 -17.19 -2.16
CA SER A 434 -22.88 -18.13 -2.64
C SER A 434 -23.23 -19.17 -1.57
N ARG A 435 -22.23 -19.68 -0.84
CA ARG A 435 -22.45 -20.68 0.22
C ARG A 435 -23.25 -20.12 1.40
N VAL A 436 -23.15 -18.83 1.69
CA VAL A 436 -24.01 -18.13 2.68
C VAL A 436 -25.30 -17.55 2.07
N LYS A 437 -25.65 -17.96 0.84
CA LYS A 437 -26.86 -17.57 0.10
C LYS A 437 -26.95 -16.09 -0.30
N GLU A 438 -25.83 -15.36 -0.29
CA GLU A 438 -25.73 -14.00 -0.82
C GLU A 438 -25.43 -14.01 -2.33
N ASN A 439 -26.27 -14.71 -3.10
CA ASN A 439 -26.04 -15.03 -4.51
C ASN A 439 -25.89 -13.79 -5.42
N ASP A 440 -26.61 -12.70 -5.16
CA ASP A 440 -26.53 -11.49 -5.99
C ASP A 440 -25.15 -10.81 -5.89
N LYS A 441 -24.58 -10.76 -4.67
CA LYS A 441 -23.22 -10.27 -4.46
C LYS A 441 -22.19 -11.25 -5.02
N ALA A 442 -22.41 -12.56 -4.86
CA ALA A 442 -21.56 -13.58 -5.44
C ALA A 442 -21.41 -13.39 -6.96
N ILE A 443 -22.53 -13.22 -7.67
CA ILE A 443 -22.56 -12.97 -9.11
C ILE A 443 -21.78 -11.69 -9.45
N GLN A 444 -21.93 -10.62 -8.69
CA GLN A 444 -21.22 -9.37 -8.92
C GLN A 444 -19.69 -9.57 -8.91
N PHE A 445 -19.15 -10.17 -7.85
CA PHE A 445 -17.70 -10.37 -7.71
C PHE A 445 -17.14 -11.43 -8.67
N LEU A 446 -17.88 -12.52 -8.93
CA LEU A 446 -17.49 -13.52 -9.92
C LEU A 446 -17.52 -12.95 -11.35
N THR A 447 -18.49 -12.10 -11.68
CA THR A 447 -18.53 -11.40 -12.98
C THR A 447 -17.37 -10.43 -13.10
N GLN A 448 -16.99 -9.74 -12.01
CA GLN A 448 -15.80 -8.90 -12.00
C GLN A 448 -14.54 -9.73 -12.25
N ALA A 449 -14.37 -10.88 -11.60
CA ALA A 449 -13.25 -11.78 -11.83
C ALA A 449 -13.20 -12.27 -13.30
N LEU A 450 -14.35 -12.63 -13.86
CA LEU A 450 -14.47 -13.06 -15.27
C LEU A 450 -14.21 -11.93 -16.28
N ARG A 451 -14.36 -10.65 -15.91
CA ARG A 451 -13.93 -9.54 -16.78
C ARG A 451 -12.40 -9.44 -16.86
N ILE A 452 -11.68 -9.87 -15.82
CA ILE A 452 -10.22 -9.85 -15.77
C ILE A 452 -9.66 -11.08 -16.49
N ASP A 453 -10.24 -12.25 -16.23
CA ASP A 453 -9.92 -13.50 -16.93
C ASP A 453 -11.17 -14.12 -17.55
N PRO A 454 -11.53 -13.74 -18.78
CA PRO A 454 -12.71 -14.25 -19.48
C PRO A 454 -12.65 -15.74 -19.83
N GLY A 455 -11.49 -16.39 -19.71
CA GLY A 455 -11.31 -17.82 -19.99
C GLY A 455 -11.43 -18.71 -18.76
N ASN A 456 -11.74 -18.16 -17.59
CA ASN A 456 -11.69 -18.92 -16.35
C ASN A 456 -12.89 -19.87 -16.18
N VAL A 457 -12.71 -21.13 -16.56
CA VAL A 457 -13.75 -22.17 -16.53
C VAL A 457 -14.27 -22.45 -15.11
N ASN A 458 -13.42 -22.34 -14.09
CA ASN A 458 -13.83 -22.56 -12.70
C ASN A 458 -14.81 -21.48 -12.21
N ILE A 459 -14.56 -20.21 -12.57
CA ILE A 459 -15.45 -19.09 -12.25
C ILE A 459 -16.78 -19.24 -13.01
N MET A 460 -16.72 -19.60 -14.31
CA MET A 460 -17.92 -19.86 -15.10
C MET A 460 -18.75 -21.02 -14.52
N GLY A 461 -18.11 -22.10 -14.09
CA GLY A 461 -18.77 -23.23 -13.44
C GLY A 461 -19.46 -22.83 -12.14
N THR A 462 -18.80 -21.99 -11.32
CA THR A 462 -19.40 -21.44 -10.08
C THR A 462 -20.61 -20.56 -10.38
N LEU A 463 -20.51 -19.66 -11.38
CA LEU A 463 -21.65 -18.86 -11.84
C LEU A 463 -22.79 -19.74 -12.36
N GLY A 464 -22.48 -20.82 -13.09
CA GLY A 464 -23.46 -21.80 -13.56
C GLY A 464 -24.23 -22.45 -12.41
N LEU A 465 -23.54 -22.86 -11.34
CA LEU A 465 -24.17 -23.41 -10.14
C LEU A 465 -25.08 -22.39 -9.45
N ILE A 466 -24.65 -21.12 -9.36
CA ILE A 466 -25.46 -20.05 -8.76
C ILE A 466 -26.72 -19.82 -9.59
N TYR A 467 -26.60 -19.65 -10.91
CA TYR A 467 -27.75 -19.46 -11.79
C TYR A 467 -28.70 -20.66 -11.79
N ASP A 468 -28.16 -21.88 -11.69
CA ASP A 468 -28.98 -23.09 -11.51
C ASP A 468 -29.78 -23.05 -10.20
N SER A 469 -29.13 -22.68 -9.08
CA SER A 469 -29.79 -22.57 -7.78
C SER A 469 -30.87 -21.47 -7.72
N GLN A 470 -30.74 -20.42 -8.53
CA GLN A 470 -31.71 -19.33 -8.67
C GLN A 470 -32.79 -19.60 -9.72
N GLU A 471 -32.78 -20.78 -10.35
CA GLU A 471 -33.67 -21.13 -11.45
C GLU A 471 -33.57 -20.21 -12.67
N ASN A 472 -32.45 -19.50 -12.81
CA ASN A 472 -32.15 -18.64 -13.96
C ASN A 472 -31.56 -19.48 -15.11
N TRP A 473 -32.39 -20.38 -15.64
CA TRP A 473 -32.01 -21.40 -16.61
C TRP A 473 -31.33 -20.84 -17.85
N ARG A 474 -31.80 -19.69 -18.35
CA ARG A 474 -31.22 -19.03 -19.51
C ARG A 474 -29.75 -18.64 -19.28
N MET A 475 -29.44 -18.07 -18.12
CA MET A 475 -28.07 -17.68 -17.78
C MET A 475 -27.21 -18.90 -17.43
N CYS A 476 -27.78 -19.89 -16.73
CA CYS A 476 -27.16 -21.18 -16.45
C CYS A 476 -26.71 -21.89 -17.75
N ASP A 477 -27.62 -22.07 -18.71
CA ASP A 477 -27.32 -22.71 -20.00
C ASP A 477 -26.26 -21.92 -20.79
N SER A 478 -26.36 -20.58 -20.78
CA SER A 478 -25.41 -19.70 -21.47
C SER A 478 -24.00 -19.80 -20.89
N ILE A 479 -23.85 -19.79 -19.56
CA ILE A 479 -22.52 -19.76 -18.92
C ILE A 479 -21.86 -21.13 -18.96
N TYR A 480 -22.61 -22.23 -18.79
CA TYR A 480 -22.05 -23.57 -18.96
C TYR A 480 -21.67 -23.86 -20.41
N SER A 481 -22.46 -23.40 -21.38
CA SER A 481 -22.09 -23.53 -22.79
C SER A 481 -20.85 -22.72 -23.14
N ALA A 482 -20.68 -21.53 -22.55
CA ALA A 482 -19.44 -20.75 -22.69
C ALA A 482 -18.24 -21.46 -22.06
N ALA A 483 -18.41 -22.03 -20.86
CA ALA A 483 -17.36 -22.79 -20.17
C ALA A 483 -16.88 -23.99 -21.00
N LEU A 484 -17.81 -24.77 -21.57
CA LEU A 484 -17.50 -25.92 -22.43
C LEU A 484 -16.98 -25.53 -23.82
N ALA A 485 -17.18 -24.28 -24.26
CA ALA A 485 -16.54 -23.77 -25.47
C ALA A 485 -15.06 -23.44 -25.24
N VAL A 486 -14.68 -23.09 -24.01
CA VAL A 486 -13.28 -22.86 -23.61
C VAL A 486 -12.58 -24.18 -23.30
N ASP A 487 -13.20 -25.03 -22.48
CA ASP A 487 -12.69 -26.35 -22.11
C ASP A 487 -13.79 -27.43 -22.26
N PRO A 488 -13.87 -28.08 -23.44
CA PRO A 488 -14.83 -29.14 -23.70
C PRO A 488 -14.67 -30.37 -22.80
N ASP A 489 -13.46 -30.60 -22.27
CA ASP A 489 -13.10 -31.77 -21.48
C ASP A 489 -13.13 -31.46 -19.97
N ASN A 490 -13.72 -30.34 -19.55
CA ASN A 490 -13.88 -30.05 -18.13
C ASN A 490 -14.92 -30.99 -17.48
N SER A 491 -14.45 -31.95 -16.69
CA SER A 491 -15.29 -32.99 -16.06
C SER A 491 -16.36 -32.39 -15.12
N ILE A 492 -15.98 -31.41 -14.28
CA ILE A 492 -16.86 -30.76 -13.30
C ILE A 492 -17.98 -30.01 -14.01
N VAL A 493 -17.67 -29.20 -15.03
CA VAL A 493 -18.69 -28.46 -15.79
C VAL A 493 -19.61 -29.40 -16.56
N ASN A 494 -19.05 -30.43 -17.23
CA ASN A 494 -19.85 -31.45 -17.92
C ASN A 494 -20.84 -32.12 -16.96
N ASN A 495 -20.37 -32.51 -15.78
CA ASN A 495 -21.20 -33.12 -14.75
C ASN A 495 -22.30 -32.17 -14.24
N ASN A 496 -21.92 -30.97 -13.79
CA ASN A 496 -22.84 -30.02 -13.20
C ASN A 496 -23.91 -29.57 -14.19
N TYR A 497 -23.53 -29.41 -15.47
CA TYR A 497 -24.48 -29.05 -16.50
C TYR A 497 -25.42 -30.23 -16.85
N ALA A 498 -24.91 -31.46 -16.91
CA ALA A 498 -25.73 -32.65 -17.11
C ALA A 498 -26.76 -32.83 -15.98
N TYR A 499 -26.34 -32.60 -14.73
CA TYR A 499 -27.22 -32.65 -13.57
C TYR A 499 -28.32 -31.57 -13.64
N SER A 500 -27.98 -30.33 -14.00
CA SER A 500 -28.94 -29.25 -14.21
C SER A 500 -30.02 -29.61 -15.25
N LEU A 501 -29.59 -30.14 -16.41
CA LEU A 501 -30.50 -30.53 -17.49
C LEU A 501 -31.41 -31.70 -17.07
N SER A 502 -30.86 -32.72 -16.40
CA SER A 502 -31.63 -33.88 -15.97
C SER A 502 -32.63 -33.55 -14.86
N LYS A 503 -32.25 -32.70 -13.90
CA LYS A 503 -33.16 -32.18 -12.86
C LYS A 503 -34.38 -31.50 -13.49
N ARG A 504 -34.16 -30.70 -14.54
CA ARG A 504 -35.20 -30.01 -15.33
C ARG A 504 -35.97 -30.92 -16.29
N GLY A 505 -35.44 -32.10 -16.61
CA GLY A 505 -36.02 -33.01 -17.61
C GLY A 505 -35.89 -32.51 -19.05
N THR A 506 -34.90 -31.66 -19.35
CA THR A 506 -34.69 -31.04 -20.67
C THR A 506 -33.40 -31.54 -21.31
N ASP A 507 -33.38 -31.66 -22.64
CA ASP A 507 -32.23 -32.11 -23.45
C ASP A 507 -31.51 -33.34 -22.85
N LEU A 508 -32.28 -34.37 -22.45
CA LEU A 508 -31.75 -35.52 -21.72
C LEU A 508 -30.66 -36.29 -22.49
N GLU A 509 -30.72 -36.34 -23.83
CA GLU A 509 -29.62 -36.95 -24.59
C GLU A 509 -28.33 -36.11 -24.53
N LYS A 510 -28.44 -34.78 -24.46
CA LYS A 510 -27.27 -33.89 -24.25
C LYS A 510 -26.71 -34.10 -22.85
N ALA A 511 -27.58 -34.16 -21.84
CA ALA A 511 -27.19 -34.45 -20.45
C ALA A 511 -26.44 -35.79 -20.37
N LEU A 512 -26.94 -36.84 -21.04
CA LEU A 512 -26.30 -38.15 -21.04
C LEU A 512 -24.91 -38.11 -21.69
N ARG A 513 -24.74 -37.40 -22.81
CA ARG A 513 -23.41 -37.24 -23.45
C ARG A 513 -22.41 -36.56 -22.52
N MET A 514 -22.81 -35.47 -21.86
CA MET A 514 -21.95 -34.74 -20.93
C MET A 514 -21.63 -35.58 -19.67
N ALA A 515 -22.62 -36.26 -19.11
CA ALA A 515 -22.40 -37.14 -17.96
C ALA A 515 -21.47 -38.31 -18.30
N LYS A 516 -21.61 -38.92 -19.49
CA LYS A 516 -20.68 -39.94 -20.01
C LYS A 516 -19.25 -39.39 -20.12
N LYS A 517 -19.11 -38.19 -20.66
CA LYS A 517 -17.81 -37.53 -20.78
C LYS A 517 -17.15 -37.29 -19.42
N ALA A 518 -17.92 -36.83 -18.41
CA ALA A 518 -17.41 -36.62 -17.06
C ALA A 518 -16.89 -37.92 -16.41
N ILE A 519 -17.62 -39.04 -16.54
CA ILE A 519 -17.19 -40.34 -16.01
C ILE A 519 -16.06 -40.99 -16.82
N GLU A 520 -15.92 -40.70 -18.11
CA GLU A 520 -14.77 -41.15 -18.91
C GLU A 520 -13.46 -40.53 -18.39
N LEU A 521 -13.53 -39.27 -17.95
CA LEU A 521 -12.40 -38.53 -17.40
C LEU A 521 -12.12 -38.89 -15.94
N GLU A 522 -13.18 -39.08 -15.14
CA GLU A 522 -13.09 -39.42 -13.71
C GLU A 522 -14.01 -40.59 -13.35
N PRO A 523 -13.60 -41.84 -13.65
CA PRO A 523 -14.47 -43.03 -13.53
C PRO A 523 -14.81 -43.42 -12.10
N TYR A 524 -14.06 -42.92 -11.12
CA TYR A 524 -14.24 -43.20 -9.70
C TYR A 524 -14.76 -41.98 -8.92
N ASN A 525 -15.40 -41.03 -9.60
CA ASN A 525 -16.05 -39.91 -8.93
C ASN A 525 -17.52 -40.27 -8.61
N SER A 526 -17.81 -40.49 -7.33
CA SER A 526 -19.15 -40.88 -6.86
C SER A 526 -20.24 -39.90 -7.29
N SER A 527 -20.00 -38.58 -7.24
CA SER A 527 -20.98 -37.58 -7.65
C SER A 527 -21.29 -37.64 -9.16
N PHE A 528 -20.31 -38.05 -9.97
CA PHE A 528 -20.50 -38.17 -11.43
C PHE A 528 -21.27 -39.44 -11.78
N LEU A 529 -20.98 -40.53 -11.09
CA LEU A 529 -21.73 -41.79 -11.19
C LEU A 529 -23.20 -41.62 -10.76
N ASP A 530 -23.45 -40.85 -9.70
CA ASP A 530 -24.82 -40.52 -9.29
C ASP A 530 -25.53 -39.67 -10.36
N THR A 531 -24.85 -38.66 -10.90
CA THR A 531 -25.42 -37.77 -11.93
C THR A 531 -25.82 -38.54 -13.20
N ILE A 532 -24.96 -39.41 -13.74
CA ILE A 532 -25.33 -40.20 -14.92
C ILE A 532 -26.48 -41.18 -14.61
N GLY A 533 -26.50 -41.76 -13.41
CA GLY A 533 -27.61 -42.59 -12.95
C GLY A 533 -28.94 -41.81 -12.89
N TRP A 534 -28.90 -40.58 -12.38
CA TRP A 534 -30.06 -39.68 -12.37
C TRP A 534 -30.52 -39.28 -13.77
N VAL A 535 -29.59 -39.08 -14.71
CA VAL A 535 -29.92 -38.86 -16.13
C VAL A 535 -30.69 -40.06 -16.70
N TYR A 536 -30.20 -41.28 -16.50
CA TYR A 536 -30.90 -42.49 -16.96
C TYR A 536 -32.28 -42.65 -16.28
N PHE A 537 -32.39 -42.33 -14.99
CA PHE A 537 -33.66 -42.33 -14.26
C PHE A 537 -34.67 -41.39 -14.92
N LYS A 538 -34.25 -40.17 -15.26
CA LYS A 538 -35.09 -39.16 -15.95
C LYS A 538 -35.47 -39.58 -17.37
N MET A 539 -34.62 -40.37 -18.03
CA MET A 539 -34.92 -40.99 -19.34
C MET A 539 -35.84 -42.22 -19.24
N GLY A 540 -36.11 -42.72 -18.03
CA GLY A 540 -36.93 -43.92 -17.81
C GLY A 540 -36.18 -45.24 -17.89
N ASP A 541 -34.85 -45.23 -18.07
CA ASP A 541 -34.02 -46.44 -18.04
C ASP A 541 -33.61 -46.76 -16.59
N TYR A 542 -34.54 -47.36 -15.85
CA TYR A 542 -34.33 -47.67 -14.44
C TYR A 542 -33.26 -48.74 -14.19
N ASN A 543 -32.94 -49.58 -15.19
CA ASN A 543 -31.91 -50.59 -15.06
C ASN A 543 -30.52 -49.95 -15.06
N GLN A 544 -30.24 -49.09 -16.03
CA GLN A 544 -28.99 -48.33 -16.06
C GLN A 544 -28.90 -47.35 -14.89
N ALA A 545 -30.00 -46.70 -14.52
CA ALA A 545 -30.04 -45.81 -13.36
C ALA A 545 -29.61 -46.53 -12.07
N ARG A 546 -30.18 -47.72 -11.80
CA ARG A 546 -29.80 -48.56 -10.66
C ARG A 546 -28.33 -48.93 -10.69
N GLU A 547 -27.81 -49.36 -11.83
CA GLU A 547 -26.42 -49.78 -11.99
C GLU A 547 -25.44 -48.65 -11.61
N TYR A 548 -25.64 -47.44 -12.15
CA TYR A 548 -24.73 -46.32 -11.91
C TYR A 548 -24.86 -45.73 -10.50
N ILE A 549 -26.06 -45.63 -9.94
CA ILE A 549 -26.25 -45.15 -8.56
C ILE A 549 -25.67 -46.16 -7.55
N GLN A 550 -25.77 -47.46 -7.82
CA GLN A 550 -25.13 -48.48 -6.98
C GLN A 550 -23.60 -48.37 -7.01
N LYS A 551 -23.00 -48.17 -8.20
CA LYS A 551 -21.56 -47.87 -8.31
C LYS A 551 -21.17 -46.60 -7.56
N SER A 552 -22.03 -45.58 -7.57
CA SER A 552 -21.79 -44.36 -6.80
C SER A 552 -21.69 -44.64 -5.30
N LEU A 553 -22.57 -45.49 -4.75
CA LEU A 553 -22.52 -45.93 -3.35
C LEU A 553 -21.28 -46.78 -3.05
N GLU A 554 -20.88 -47.66 -3.96
CA GLU A 554 -19.68 -48.50 -3.81
C GLU A 554 -18.40 -47.67 -3.71
N VAL A 555 -18.31 -46.58 -4.48
CA VAL A 555 -17.13 -45.73 -4.55
C VAL A 555 -17.15 -44.63 -3.48
N GLY A 556 -18.30 -44.01 -3.24
CA GLY A 556 -18.43 -42.82 -2.39
C GLY A 556 -19.01 -43.07 -1.00
N GLY A 557 -19.43 -44.30 -0.70
CA GLY A 557 -20.15 -44.65 0.52
C GLY A 557 -21.61 -44.18 0.53
N GLU A 558 -22.31 -44.51 1.62
CA GLU A 558 -23.70 -44.12 1.82
C GLU A 558 -23.83 -42.60 2.09
N LYS A 559 -24.49 -41.88 1.18
CA LYS A 559 -24.88 -40.47 1.35
C LYS A 559 -26.39 -40.34 1.20
N ALA A 560 -27.01 -39.44 1.97
CA ALA A 560 -28.46 -39.26 1.97
C ALA A 560 -29.04 -39.06 0.56
N VAL A 561 -28.45 -38.17 -0.24
CA VAL A 561 -28.89 -37.87 -1.62
C VAL A 561 -28.81 -39.09 -2.54
N ILE A 562 -27.72 -39.86 -2.48
CA ILE A 562 -27.52 -41.03 -3.35
C ILE A 562 -28.50 -42.15 -2.97
N LEU A 563 -28.71 -42.36 -1.66
CA LEU A 563 -29.71 -43.31 -1.16
C LEU A 563 -31.13 -42.89 -1.55
N ASP A 564 -31.44 -41.59 -1.53
CA ASP A 564 -32.72 -41.05 -2.00
C ASP A 564 -32.94 -41.32 -3.49
N HIS A 565 -31.94 -41.03 -4.33
CA HIS A 565 -31.99 -41.34 -5.76
C HIS A 565 -32.18 -42.84 -6.02
N LEU A 566 -31.48 -43.72 -5.29
CA LEU A 566 -31.67 -45.16 -5.44
C LEU A 566 -33.08 -45.59 -5.01
N GLY A 567 -33.60 -45.01 -3.93
CA GLY A 567 -34.98 -45.23 -3.48
C GLY A 567 -36.00 -44.83 -4.55
N ASP A 568 -35.80 -43.68 -5.21
CA ASP A 568 -36.62 -43.24 -6.33
C ASP A 568 -36.58 -44.22 -7.51
N VAL A 569 -35.39 -44.74 -7.84
CA VAL A 569 -35.22 -45.76 -8.90
C VAL A 569 -35.96 -47.05 -8.56
N GLU A 570 -35.83 -47.54 -7.33
CA GLU A 570 -36.51 -48.76 -6.90
C GLU A 570 -38.03 -48.60 -6.88
N TYR A 571 -38.52 -47.44 -6.43
CA TYR A 571 -39.95 -47.14 -6.43
C TYR A 571 -40.52 -47.15 -7.85
N ARG A 572 -39.84 -46.50 -8.80
CA ARG A 572 -40.24 -46.49 -10.21
C ARG A 572 -40.09 -47.84 -10.89
N SER A 573 -39.18 -48.68 -10.41
CA SER A 573 -39.01 -50.08 -10.85
C SER A 573 -40.07 -51.03 -10.27
N GLY A 574 -40.92 -50.56 -9.35
CA GLY A 574 -41.97 -51.36 -8.71
C GLY A 574 -41.56 -52.01 -7.37
N ASN A 575 -40.31 -51.85 -6.93
CA ASN A 575 -39.77 -52.44 -5.70
C ASN A 575 -40.02 -51.53 -4.49
N LYS A 576 -41.30 -51.37 -4.11
CA LYS A 576 -41.72 -50.40 -3.09
C LYS A 576 -41.11 -50.64 -1.71
N GLU A 577 -40.99 -51.90 -1.29
CA GLU A 577 -40.39 -52.25 0.00
C GLU A 577 -38.93 -51.81 0.07
N LYS A 578 -38.18 -52.02 -1.02
CA LYS A 578 -36.78 -51.62 -1.09
C LYS A 578 -36.61 -50.11 -1.13
N ALA A 579 -37.48 -49.42 -1.87
CA ALA A 579 -37.51 -47.95 -1.88
C ALA A 579 -37.73 -47.38 -0.47
N LEU A 580 -38.66 -47.95 0.28
CA LEU A 580 -38.94 -47.54 1.66
C LEU A 580 -37.74 -47.77 2.59
N GLU A 581 -37.04 -48.90 2.47
CA GLU A 581 -35.81 -49.16 3.23
C GLU A 581 -34.74 -48.10 2.93
N LEU A 582 -34.53 -47.78 1.65
CA LEU A 582 -33.51 -46.82 1.21
C LEU A 582 -33.83 -45.39 1.65
N TRP A 583 -35.08 -44.94 1.50
CA TRP A 583 -35.49 -43.63 1.98
C TRP A 583 -35.38 -43.49 3.50
N ASN A 584 -35.71 -44.54 4.28
CA ASN A 584 -35.50 -44.50 5.73
C ASN A 584 -34.02 -44.40 6.10
N LYS A 585 -33.13 -45.11 5.39
CA LYS A 585 -31.68 -44.96 5.57
C LYS A 585 -31.22 -43.55 5.21
N ALA A 586 -31.71 -42.99 4.10
CA ALA A 586 -31.40 -41.63 3.67
C ALA A 586 -31.84 -40.59 4.71
N LEU A 587 -33.06 -40.71 5.25
CA LEU A 587 -33.58 -39.85 6.34
C LEU A 587 -32.79 -40.03 7.65
N GLY A 588 -32.24 -41.22 7.91
CA GLY A 588 -31.34 -41.43 9.04
C GLY A 588 -30.02 -40.65 8.91
N LEU A 589 -29.55 -40.41 7.69
CA LEU A 589 -28.35 -39.61 7.40
C LEU A 589 -28.64 -38.10 7.32
N ASP A 590 -29.83 -37.72 6.85
CA ASP A 590 -30.32 -36.33 6.90
C ASP A 590 -31.75 -36.26 7.45
N PRO A 591 -31.91 -36.20 8.79
CA PRO A 591 -33.23 -36.14 9.42
C PRO A 591 -34.03 -34.87 9.13
N SER A 592 -33.42 -33.87 8.50
CA SER A 592 -34.04 -32.58 8.23
C SER A 592 -34.71 -32.50 6.85
N ASP A 593 -34.49 -33.49 5.99
CA ASP A 593 -35.03 -33.51 4.63
C ASP A 593 -36.53 -33.87 4.60
N LYS A 594 -37.35 -32.82 4.55
CA LYS A 594 -38.82 -32.94 4.45
C LYS A 594 -39.29 -33.61 3.16
N SER A 595 -38.48 -33.62 2.10
CA SER A 595 -38.86 -34.24 0.83
C SER A 595 -38.82 -35.76 0.95
N ILE A 596 -37.77 -36.31 1.58
CA ILE A 596 -37.64 -37.74 1.85
C ILE A 596 -38.72 -38.19 2.82
N GLN A 597 -38.97 -37.40 3.87
CA GLN A 597 -40.07 -37.68 4.80
C GLN A 597 -41.42 -37.80 4.07
N ALA A 598 -41.73 -36.86 3.18
CA ALA A 598 -42.97 -36.90 2.40
C ALA A 598 -43.02 -38.09 1.41
N LYS A 599 -41.88 -38.55 0.89
CA LYS A 599 -41.81 -39.77 0.05
C LYS A 599 -42.11 -41.02 0.86
N ILE A 600 -41.59 -41.13 2.08
CA ILE A 600 -41.87 -42.26 2.99
C ILE A 600 -43.36 -42.30 3.35
N GLU A 601 -43.93 -41.16 3.74
CA GLU A 601 -45.35 -41.05 4.09
C GLU A 601 -46.28 -41.39 2.93
N LYS A 602 -45.89 -41.06 1.68
CA LYS A 602 -46.68 -41.38 0.47
C LYS A 602 -46.41 -42.79 -0.09
N GLY A 603 -45.17 -43.24 -0.01
CA GLY A 603 -44.69 -44.52 -0.53
C GLY A 603 -45.05 -45.70 0.36
N GLY A 604 -45.31 -45.44 1.64
CA GLY A 604 -45.78 -46.40 2.63
C GLY A 604 -47.28 -46.70 2.61
N LEU A 605 -48.02 -46.36 1.54
CA LEU A 605 -49.47 -46.58 1.32
C LEU A 605 -50.25 -47.18 2.50
#